data_AF-A0A834YSW5-F1
#
_entry.id   AF-A0A834YSW5-F1
#
_cell.length_a   1.000
_cell.length_b   1.000
_cell.length_c   1.000
_cell.angle_alpha   90.00
_cell.angle_beta   90.00
_cell.angle_gamma   90.00
#
_symmetry.space_group_name_H-M   'P 1'
#
loop_
_entity.id
_entity.type
_entity.pdbx_description
1 polymer ?
#
loop_
_entity_poly.entity_id
_entity_poly.type
_entity_poly.pdbx_seq_one_letter_code
_entity_poly.pdbx_strand_id
1 'polypeptide(L)'
;MFTAHESSSENTGFDIKVSAFKILEQTSPDHVKINPFTSVSPYTSMYQDICALALEKKASLIVIPFHKELLGGHGQIGLHRGVQQVNSNVIAHAPCSVGILVDRGPF
;
A
#
# COMPACT_ATOMS: atom_id res chain seq x y z
N MET A 1 -3.53 14.51 13.01
CA MET A 1 -4.67 15.19 12.37
C MET A 1 -4.64 14.76 10.91
N PHE A 2 -5.53 13.83 10.52
CA PHE A 2 -5.63 13.37 9.14
C PHE A 2 -6.19 14.51 8.31
N THR A 3 -5.33 15.28 7.65
CA THR A 3 -5.76 16.23 6.63
C THR A 3 -5.86 15.46 5.32
N ALA A 4 -7.08 15.06 4.96
CA ALA A 4 -7.40 14.65 3.60
C ALA A 4 -7.24 15.89 2.71
N HIS A 5 -6.08 16.02 2.08
CA HIS A 5 -5.83 17.03 1.07
C HIS A 5 -6.04 16.38 -0.30
N GLU A 6 -7.15 16.70 -0.94
CA GLU A 6 -7.36 16.38 -2.35
C GLU A 6 -6.40 17.26 -3.17
N SER A 7 -5.24 16.72 -3.51
CA SER A 7 -4.30 17.35 -4.43
C SER A 7 -4.05 16.44 -5.62
N SER A 8 -4.61 16.89 -6.74
CA SER A 8 -4.34 16.40 -8.07
C SER A 8 -2.86 16.59 -8.38
N SER A 9 -2.08 15.53 -8.22
CA SER A 9 -0.74 15.40 -8.77
C SER A 9 -0.71 14.07 -9.51
N GLU A 10 -0.63 14.15 -10.84
CA GLU A 10 -0.67 13.00 -11.75
C GLU A 10 0.47 12.03 -11.42
N ASN A 11 0.12 10.93 -10.76
CA ASN A 11 1.01 9.81 -10.53
C ASN A 11 0.41 8.62 -11.29
N THR A 12 0.70 8.56 -12.59
CA THR A 12 0.07 7.67 -13.57
C THR A 12 0.03 6.20 -13.12
N GLY A 13 1.04 5.75 -12.36
CA GLY A 13 1.08 4.38 -11.82
C GLY A 13 0.12 4.13 -10.65
N PHE A 14 -0.13 5.12 -9.80
CA PHE A 14 -1.15 5.05 -8.76
C PHE A 14 -2.56 5.07 -9.36
N ASP A 15 -2.77 5.94 -10.36
CA ASP A 15 -4.04 6.06 -11.07
C ASP A 15 -4.45 4.76 -11.77
N ILE A 16 -3.50 4.04 -12.38
CA ILE A 16 -3.78 2.74 -13.01
C ILE A 16 -4.22 1.70 -11.98
N LYS A 17 -3.54 1.62 -10.83
CA LYS A 17 -3.89 0.64 -9.77
C LYS A 17 -5.28 0.94 -9.20
N VAL A 18 -5.57 2.20 -8.88
CA VAL A 18 -6.90 2.60 -8.38
C VAL A 18 -7.98 2.31 -9.42
N SER A 19 -7.70 2.55 -10.70
CA SER A 19 -8.64 2.27 -11.80
C SER A 19 -9.00 0.79 -11.90
N ALA A 20 -8.03 -0.12 -11.76
CA ALA A 20 -8.30 -1.56 -11.75
C ALA A 20 -9.24 -1.99 -10.61
N PHE A 21 -9.04 -1.44 -9.40
CA PHE A 21 -9.94 -1.72 -8.28
C PHE A 21 -11.34 -1.13 -8.48
N LYS A 22 -11.45 0.07 -9.08
CA LYS A 22 -12.77 0.63 -9.43
C LYS A 22 -13.54 -0.25 -10.43
N ILE A 23 -12.85 -0.86 -11.39
CA ILE A 23 -13.46 -1.84 -12.31
C ILE A 23 -13.94 -3.09 -11.54
N LEU A 24 -13.18 -3.56 -10.56
CA LEU A 24 -13.59 -4.70 -9.73
C LEU A 24 -14.89 -4.40 -8.95
N GLU A 25 -15.00 -3.22 -8.36
CA GLU A 25 -16.24 -2.77 -7.71
C GLU A 25 -17.42 -2.73 -8.69
N GLN A 26 -17.22 -2.15 -9.88
CA GLN A 26 -18.27 -2.06 -10.92
C GLN A 26 -18.75 -3.43 -11.41
N THR A 27 -17.84 -4.40 -11.50
CA THR A 27 -18.15 -5.77 -11.94
C THR A 27 -18.72 -6.65 -10.83
N SER A 28 -18.61 -6.22 -9.56
CA SER A 28 -19.08 -6.98 -8.38
C SER A 28 -19.74 -6.07 -7.34
N PRO A 29 -20.79 -5.28 -7.70
CA PRO A 29 -21.28 -4.16 -6.89
C PRO A 29 -21.86 -4.56 -5.53
N ASP A 30 -22.37 -5.80 -5.40
CA ASP A 30 -22.97 -6.29 -4.16
C ASP A 30 -21.96 -7.01 -3.23
N HIS A 31 -20.73 -7.24 -3.71
CA HIS A 31 -19.72 -8.03 -3.00
C HIS A 31 -18.46 -7.25 -2.65
N VAL A 32 -18.09 -6.26 -3.46
CA VAL A 32 -16.84 -5.51 -3.32
C VAL A 32 -17.15 -4.02 -3.22
N LYS A 33 -16.55 -3.36 -2.23
CA LYS A 33 -16.52 -1.90 -2.12
C LYS A 33 -15.09 -1.42 -1.99
N ILE A 34 -14.71 -0.39 -2.73
CA ILE A 34 -13.35 0.15 -2.78
C ILE A 34 -13.33 1.56 -2.23
N ASN A 35 -12.56 1.78 -1.17
CA ASN A 35 -12.37 3.10 -0.56
C ASN A 35 -10.89 3.47 -0.68
N PRO A 36 -10.47 4.20 -1.71
CA PRO A 36 -9.07 4.60 -1.87
C PRO A 36 -8.69 5.68 -0.85
N PHE A 37 -7.47 5.59 -0.32
CA PHE A 37 -6.90 6.57 0.60
C PHE A 37 -5.47 6.89 0.19
N THR A 38 -5.07 8.15 0.31
CA THR A 38 -3.69 8.62 0.13
C THR A 38 -3.23 9.30 1.40
N SER A 39 -2.00 8.98 1.82
CA SER A 39 -1.29 9.69 2.89
C SER A 39 0.15 9.92 2.46
N VAL A 40 0.70 11.07 2.82
CA VAL A 40 2.11 11.40 2.60
C VAL A 40 2.76 11.53 3.96
N SER A 41 3.67 10.60 4.26
CA SER A 41 4.41 10.59 5.51
C SER A 41 5.85 10.13 5.31
N PRO A 42 6.79 10.60 6.16
CA PRO A 42 8.13 10.05 6.20
C PRO A 42 8.12 8.53 6.44
N TYR A 43 9.04 7.79 5.81
CA TYR A 43 9.15 6.33 6.01
C TYR A 43 9.26 5.91 7.48
N THR A 44 9.83 6.76 8.34
CA THR A 44 9.97 6.52 9.78
C THR A 44 8.65 6.52 10.54
N SER A 45 7.63 7.23 10.05
CA SER A 45 6.32 7.37 10.71
C SER A 45 5.15 6.83 9.89
N MET A 46 5.36 6.44 8.62
CA MET A 46 4.30 5.95 7.73
C MET A 46 3.54 4.73 8.29
N TYR A 47 4.19 3.88 9.08
CA TYR A 47 3.51 2.76 9.75
C TYR A 47 2.40 3.22 10.70
N GLN A 48 2.52 4.41 11.30
CA GLN A 48 1.51 4.97 12.21
C GLN A 48 0.23 5.30 11.44
N ASP A 49 0.35 5.89 10.25
CA ASP A 49 -0.80 6.16 9.37
C ASP A 49 -1.48 4.86 8.94
N ILE A 50 -0.69 3.85 8.53
CA ILE A 50 -1.20 2.54 8.12
C ILE A 50 -1.96 1.86 9.26
N CYS A 51 -1.37 1.80 10.46
CA CYS A 51 -1.99 1.14 11.61
C CYS A 51 -3.22 1.90 12.11
N ALA A 52 -3.17 3.24 12.11
CA ALA A 52 -4.31 4.07 12.50
C ALA A 52 -5.48 3.94 11.51
N LEU A 53 -5.21 3.92 10.20
CA LEU A 53 -6.24 3.70 9.19
C LEU A 53 -6.85 2.29 9.30
N ALA A 54 -6.02 1.26 9.52
CA ALA A 54 -6.50 -0.10 9.72
C ALA A 54 -7.41 -0.20 10.95
N LEU A 55 -7.07 0.50 12.03
CA LEU A 55 -7.91 0.57 13.23
C LEU A 55 -9.22 1.32 12.97
N GLU A 56 -9.16 2.49 12.32
CA GLU A 56 -10.34 3.30 11.99
C GLU A 56 -11.33 2.54 11.10
N LYS A 57 -10.83 1.84 10.08
CA LYS A 57 -11.65 1.05 9.15
C LYS A 57 -11.99 -0.35 9.65
N LYS A 58 -11.53 -0.72 10.86
CA LYS A 58 -11.68 -2.07 11.44
C LYS A 58 -11.24 -3.17 10.46
N ALA A 59 -10.09 -2.96 9.82
CA ALA A 59 -9.55 -3.86 8.83
C ALA A 59 -9.21 -5.22 9.47
N SER A 60 -9.58 -6.32 8.80
CA SER A 60 -9.22 -7.68 9.22
C SER A 60 -7.82 -8.12 8.76
N LEU A 61 -7.31 -7.50 7.69
CA LEU A 61 -6.04 -7.83 7.06
C LEU A 61 -5.42 -6.57 6.45
N ILE A 62 -4.12 -6.38 6.69
CA ILE A 62 -3.28 -5.43 5.98
C ILE A 62 -2.44 -6.20 4.97
N VAL A 63 -2.39 -5.74 3.72
CA VAL A 63 -1.51 -6.29 2.69
C VAL A 63 -0.48 -5.24 2.30
N ILE A 64 0.80 -5.56 2.49
CA ILE A 64 1.94 -4.67 2.16
C ILE A 64 2.82 -5.29 1.06
N PRO A 65 3.40 -4.48 0.16
CA PRO A 65 4.28 -4.98 -0.90
C PRO A 65 5.60 -5.50 -0.32
N PHE A 66 6.17 -6.54 -0.93
CA PHE A 66 7.51 -7.01 -0.63
C PHE A 66 8.58 -6.11 -1.26
N HIS A 67 9.69 -5.93 -0.55
CA HIS A 67 10.73 -4.92 -0.79
C HIS A 67 11.72 -5.26 -1.92
N LYS A 68 11.32 -6.04 -2.94
CA LYS A 68 12.25 -6.49 -3.98
C LYS A 68 11.98 -5.79 -5.30
N GLU A 69 12.54 -4.58 -5.43
CA GLU A 69 12.70 -3.96 -6.75
C GLU A 69 14.05 -4.38 -7.33
N LEU A 70 14.02 -4.99 -8.51
CA LEU A 70 15.21 -5.22 -9.31
C LEU A 70 15.64 -3.84 -9.85
N LEU A 71 16.71 -3.25 -9.31
CA LEU A 71 17.25 -2.04 -9.91
C LEU A 71 17.72 -2.40 -11.32
N GLY A 72 17.18 -1.66 -12.30
CA GLY A 72 17.31 -1.79 -13.74
C GLY A 72 18.34 -2.79 -14.28
N GLY A 73 17.86 -3.79 -15.02
CA GLY A 73 18.58 -4.50 -16.09
C GLY A 73 19.89 -5.22 -15.77
N HIS A 74 20.48 -5.06 -14.59
CA HIS A 74 21.85 -5.49 -14.26
C HIS A 74 21.93 -6.13 -12.87
N GLY A 75 20.92 -6.89 -12.47
CA GLY A 75 21.03 -7.86 -11.36
C GLY A 75 21.36 -7.27 -9.99
N GLN A 76 21.32 -5.95 -9.80
CA GLN A 76 21.53 -5.33 -8.50
C GLN A 76 20.20 -5.26 -7.75
N ILE A 77 20.11 -5.98 -6.64
CA ILE A 77 18.95 -5.97 -5.75
C ILE A 77 19.04 -4.70 -4.89
N GLY A 78 18.30 -3.67 -5.28
CA GLY A 78 18.17 -2.46 -4.49
C GLY A 78 17.16 -2.65 -3.39
N LEU A 79 17.63 -2.93 -2.17
CA LEU A 79 16.78 -2.84 -0.99
C LEU A 79 16.38 -1.38 -0.77
N HIS A 80 15.14 -1.02 -1.10
CA HIS A 80 14.60 0.28 -0.70
C HIS A 80 14.40 0.27 0.83
N ARG A 81 15.47 0.63 1.56
CA ARG A 81 15.54 0.51 3.04
C ARG A 81 14.36 1.18 3.75
N GLY A 82 13.82 2.26 3.19
CA GLY A 82 12.62 2.93 3.71
C GLY A 82 11.39 2.01 3.72
N VAL A 83 11.17 1.23 2.65
CA VAL A 83 10.03 0.30 2.54
C VAL A 83 10.23 -0.90 3.47
N GLN A 84 11.46 -1.42 3.57
CA GLN A 84 11.76 -2.50 4.53
C GLN A 84 11.50 -2.06 5.98
N GLN A 85 11.87 -0.83 6.33
CA GLN A 85 11.61 -0.27 7.66
C GLN A 85 10.10 -0.12 7.91
N VAL A 86 9.35 0.42 6.94
CA VAL A 86 7.89 0.53 7.04
C VAL A 86 7.26 -0.84 7.25
N ASN A 87 7.62 -1.83 6.42
CA ASN A 87 7.07 -3.18 6.52
C ASN A 87 7.36 -3.81 7.89
N SER A 88 8.59 -3.68 8.40
CA SER A 88 8.96 -4.21 9.72
C SER A 88 8.16 -3.54 10.84
N ASN A 89 7.97 -2.23 10.76
CA ASN A 89 7.19 -1.49 11.74
C ASN A 89 5.69 -1.82 11.64
N VAL A 90 5.13 -2.00 10.45
CA VAL A 90 3.73 -2.44 10.28
C VAL A 90 3.54 -3.83 10.90
N ILE A 91 4.43 -4.79 10.63
CA ILE A 91 4.35 -6.14 11.20
C ILE A 91 4.38 -6.10 12.74
N ALA A 92 5.20 -5.22 13.33
CA ALA A 92 5.33 -5.12 14.78
C ALA A 92 4.14 -4.42 15.48
N HIS A 93 3.38 -3.57 14.79
CA HIS A 93 2.39 -2.69 15.42
C HIS A 93 0.96 -2.81 14.85
N ALA A 94 0.75 -3.65 13.84
CA ALA A 94 -0.55 -3.77 13.18
C ALA A 94 -1.66 -4.20 14.17
N PRO A 95 -2.86 -3.60 14.07
CA PRO A 95 -4.01 -3.99 14.88
C PRO A 95 -4.69 -5.27 14.37
N CYS A 96 -4.19 -5.88 13.29
CA CYS A 96 -4.73 -7.08 12.67
C CYS A 96 -3.64 -7.86 11.91
N SER A 97 -4.02 -8.95 11.25
CA SER A 97 -3.09 -9.79 10.48
C SER A 97 -2.41 -9.00 9.37
N VAL A 98 -1.15 -9.35 9.08
CA VAL A 98 -0.35 -8.72 8.01
C VAL A 98 0.05 -9.78 6.98
N GLY A 99 -0.34 -9.55 5.73
CA GLY A 99 0.08 -10.32 4.56
C GLY A 99 1.13 -9.56 3.74
N ILE A 100 2.15 -10.27 3.25
CA ILE A 100 3.20 -9.70 2.41
C ILE A 100 2.94 -10.13 0.96
N LEU A 101 2.71 -9.16 0.07
CA LEU A 101 2.52 -9.39 -1.35
C LEU A 101 3.88 -9.44 -2.06
N VAL A 102 4.26 -10.64 -2.52
CA VAL A 102 5.46 -10.85 -3.33
C VAL A 102 5.06 -10.88 -4.80
N ASP A 103 5.25 -9.76 -5.50
CA ASP A 103 5.12 -9.74 -6.96
C ASP A 103 6.35 -10.41 -7.59
N ARG A 104 6.10 -11.33 -8.53
CA ARG A 104 7.15 -12.08 -9.25
C ARG A 104 7.26 -11.67 -10.71
N GLY A 105 6.48 -10.70 -11.17
CA GLY A 105 6.43 -10.29 -12.57
C GLY A 105 5.90 -11.38 -13.51
N PRO A 106 5.61 -11.04 -14.77
CA PRO A 106 5.38 -12.02 -15.82
C PRO A 106 6.73 -12.67 -16.22
N PHE A 107 6.74 -14.00 -16.33
CA PHE A 107 7.84 -14.77 -16.91
C PHE A 107 8.06 -14.43 -18.39
#